data_AF-C3Z2B0-F1
#
_entry.id   AF-C3Z2B0-F1
#
_cell.length_a   1.000
_cell.length_b   1.000
_cell.length_c   1.000
_cell.angle_alpha   90.00
_cell.angle_beta   90.00
_cell.angle_gamma   90.00
#
_symmetry.space_group_name_H-M   'P 1'
#
loop_
_entity.id
_entity.type
_entity.pdbx_description
1 polymer ?
#
loop_
_entity_poly.entity_id
_entity_poly.type
_entity_poly.pdbx_seq_one_letter_code
_entity_poly.pdbx_strand_id
1 'polypeptide(L)'
;LIPVLTSLFDHIGENSYGSVQLLGEIQLAAYRIFNTVYFLGASKSIFTEANRPALGACLAAFSSAFPVAFLEHEYNTINKDCIFADNEQIAKLGLPSSAQEIWPDMPTFQQLVDQITQLANSESAYEEAPHIIEVILPMLCSYLSLWWDHGPSNMANKGVAEE
;
A
#
# COMPACT_ATOMS: atom_id res chain seq x y z
N LEU A 1 2.42 -16.69 10.90
CA LEU A 1 1.52 -16.12 9.87
C LEU A 1 2.23 -15.04 9.06
N ILE A 2 2.73 -13.97 9.68
CA ILE A 2 3.43 -12.88 8.97
C ILE A 2 4.49 -13.38 7.97
N PRO A 3 5.44 -14.29 8.31
CA PRO A 3 6.43 -14.75 7.33
C PRO A 3 5.83 -15.47 6.12
N VAL A 4 4.68 -16.14 6.30
CA VAL A 4 3.99 -16.84 5.21
C VAL A 4 3.31 -15.83 4.28
N LEU A 5 2.70 -14.78 4.85
CA LEU A 5 2.11 -13.69 4.07
C LEU A 5 3.19 -12.90 3.30
N THR A 6 4.31 -12.58 3.96
CA THR A 6 5.46 -11.94 3.31
C THR A 6 5.93 -12.77 2.12
N SER A 7 6.21 -14.06 2.31
CA SER A 7 6.67 -14.94 1.23
C SER A 7 5.64 -15.08 0.10
N LEU A 8 4.34 -15.07 0.40
CA LEU A 8 3.29 -15.10 -0.60
C LEU A 8 3.30 -13.82 -1.45
N PHE A 9 3.33 -12.65 -0.81
CA PHE A 9 3.34 -11.38 -1.52
C PHE A 9 4.63 -11.16 -2.31
N ASP A 10 5.80 -11.52 -1.75
CA ASP A 10 7.07 -11.49 -2.48
C ASP A 10 6.98 -12.32 -3.77
N HIS A 11 6.47 -13.55 -3.66
CA HIS A 11 6.30 -14.42 -4.83
C HIS A 11 5.34 -13.83 -5.87
N ILE A 12 4.23 -13.23 -5.45
CA ILE A 12 3.27 -12.58 -6.35
C ILE A 12 3.89 -11.35 -7.02
N GLY A 13 4.65 -10.54 -6.29
CA GLY A 13 5.32 -9.34 -6.79
C GLY A 13 6.43 -9.66 -7.79
N GLU A 14 7.34 -10.59 -7.45
CA GLU A 14 8.45 -11.01 -8.32
C GLU A 14 7.98 -11.60 -9.64
N ASN A 15 6.86 -12.33 -9.64
CA ASN A 15 6.30 -12.95 -10.84
C ASN A 15 5.24 -12.07 -11.54
N SER A 16 5.02 -10.85 -11.05
CA SER A 16 4.03 -9.90 -11.59
C SER A 16 2.61 -10.48 -11.73
N TYR A 17 2.23 -11.40 -10.85
CA TYR A 17 0.88 -12.01 -10.85
C TYR A 17 -0.17 -11.16 -10.13
N GLY A 18 0.23 -10.03 -9.55
CA GLY A 18 -0.65 -9.13 -8.80
C GLY A 18 -1.91 -8.75 -9.59
N SER A 19 -1.75 -8.32 -10.84
CA SER A 19 -2.85 -7.88 -11.71
C SER A 19 -3.80 -8.99 -12.12
N VAL A 20 -3.43 -10.26 -11.97
CA VAL A 20 -4.28 -11.41 -12.33
C VAL A 20 -4.92 -12.04 -11.10
N GLN A 21 -4.23 -12.05 -9.96
CA GLN A 21 -4.63 -12.81 -8.78
C GLN A 21 -5.28 -11.95 -7.67
N LEU A 22 -4.98 -10.65 -7.62
CA LEU A 22 -5.45 -9.75 -6.55
C LEU A 22 -6.60 -8.85 -7.02
N LEU A 23 -7.54 -9.41 -7.80
CA LEU A 23 -8.73 -8.74 -8.30
C LEU A 23 -9.99 -9.20 -7.56
N GLY A 24 -11.07 -8.42 -7.67
CA GLY A 24 -12.38 -8.81 -7.13
C GLY A 24 -12.35 -8.97 -5.61
N GLU A 25 -13.09 -9.93 -5.06
CA GLU A 25 -13.20 -10.13 -3.61
C GLU A 25 -11.84 -10.30 -2.90
N ILE A 26 -10.83 -10.83 -3.61
CA ILE A 26 -9.46 -10.97 -3.10
C ILE A 26 -8.82 -9.60 -2.87
N GLN A 27 -9.08 -8.62 -3.72
CA GLN A 27 -8.62 -7.23 -3.54
C GLN A 27 -9.17 -6.64 -2.23
N LEU A 28 -10.44 -6.90 -1.90
CA LEU A 28 -11.04 -6.43 -0.63
C LEU A 28 -10.43 -7.11 0.58
N ALA A 29 -10.16 -8.41 0.48
CA ALA A 29 -9.45 -9.15 1.52
C ALA A 29 -8.03 -8.61 1.69
N ALA A 30 -7.34 -8.28 0.59
CA ALA A 30 -6.03 -7.65 0.59
C ALA A 30 -6.04 -6.27 1.28
N TYR A 31 -7.03 -5.41 0.99
CA TYR A 31 -7.22 -4.14 1.73
C TYR A 31 -7.44 -4.36 3.23
N ARG A 32 -8.19 -5.39 3.64
CA ARG A 32 -8.39 -5.74 5.06
C ARG A 32 -7.10 -6.23 5.72
N ILE A 33 -6.34 -7.07 5.04
CA ILE A 33 -5.03 -7.55 5.51
C ILE A 33 -4.09 -6.36 5.69
N PHE A 34 -3.98 -5.50 4.67
CA PHE A 34 -3.18 -4.28 4.72
C PHE A 34 -3.52 -3.42 5.93
N ASN A 35 -4.79 -3.02 6.09
CA ASN A 35 -5.22 -2.19 7.22
C ASN A 35 -4.86 -2.82 8.57
N THR A 36 -5.14 -4.11 8.72
CA THR A 36 -4.87 -4.82 9.98
C THR A 36 -3.38 -4.83 10.30
N VAL A 37 -2.53 -5.14 9.32
CA VAL A 37 -1.07 -5.20 9.50
C VAL A 37 -0.50 -3.79 9.72
N TYR A 38 -1.00 -2.79 9.01
CA TYR A 38 -0.60 -1.39 9.16
C TYR A 38 -0.90 -0.84 10.56
N PHE A 39 -2.14 -0.95 11.02
CA PHE A 39 -2.51 -0.47 12.36
C PHE A 39 -1.80 -1.25 13.46
N LEU A 40 -1.54 -2.55 13.25
CA LEU A 40 -0.74 -3.33 14.16
C LEU A 40 0.72 -2.84 14.20
N GLY A 41 1.32 -2.51 13.05
CA GLY A 41 2.68 -1.97 12.95
C GLY A 41 2.82 -0.56 13.55
N ALA A 42 1.79 0.27 13.39
CA ALA A 42 1.71 1.62 13.95
C ALA A 42 1.39 1.65 15.45
N SER A 43 0.95 0.53 16.03
CA SER A 43 0.63 0.44 17.46
C SER A 43 1.87 0.45 18.35
N LYS A 44 1.73 1.06 19.54
CA LYS A 44 2.76 1.16 20.59
C LYS A 44 2.73 0.00 21.59
N SER A 45 2.24 -1.17 21.18
CA SER A 45 2.18 -2.35 22.05
C SER A 45 3.55 -3.04 22.15
N ILE A 46 3.88 -3.61 23.31
CA ILE A 46 5.13 -4.35 23.53
C ILE A 46 5.26 -5.54 22.54
N PHE A 47 4.13 -6.18 22.23
CA PHE A 47 4.10 -7.28 21.26
C PHE A 47 4.38 -6.82 19.83
N THR A 48 4.04 -5.57 19.50
CA THR A 48 4.27 -5.00 18.17
C THR A 48 5.68 -4.51 18.03
N GLU A 49 6.30 -3.94 19.07
CA GLU A 49 7.71 -3.52 19.04
C GLU A 49 8.67 -4.63 18.62
N ALA A 50 8.55 -5.83 19.21
CA ALA A 50 9.44 -6.95 18.87
C ALA A 50 9.24 -7.50 17.44
N ASN A 51 8.07 -7.29 16.84
CA ASN A 51 7.71 -7.84 15.52
C ASN A 51 7.56 -6.75 14.45
N ARG A 52 7.79 -5.48 14.79
CA ARG A 52 7.53 -4.34 13.93
C ARG A 52 8.31 -4.41 12.60
N PRO A 53 9.60 -4.79 12.59
CA PRO A 53 10.33 -4.99 11.33
C PRO A 53 9.70 -6.07 10.43
N ALA A 54 9.18 -7.16 11.01
CA ALA A 54 8.53 -8.22 10.24
C ALA A 54 7.18 -7.76 9.66
N LEU A 55 6.43 -6.94 10.39
CA LEU A 55 5.20 -6.32 9.90
C LEU A 55 5.49 -5.33 8.76
N GLY A 56 6.54 -4.52 8.90
CA GLY A 56 7.01 -3.62 7.84
C GLY A 56 7.46 -4.37 6.59
N ALA A 57 8.24 -5.44 6.74
CA ALA A 57 8.63 -6.29 5.62
C ALA A 57 7.42 -6.91 4.91
N CYS A 58 6.40 -7.36 5.66
CA CYS A 58 5.15 -7.85 5.08
C CYS A 58 4.40 -6.77 4.30
N LEU A 59 4.37 -5.52 4.80
CA LEU A 59 3.73 -4.41 4.09
C LEU A 59 4.53 -3.96 2.87
N ALA A 60 5.86 -4.02 2.93
CA ALA A 60 6.73 -3.77 1.78
C ALA A 60 6.50 -4.82 0.67
N ALA A 61 6.44 -6.10 1.03
CA ALA A 61 6.10 -7.19 0.11
C ALA A 61 4.68 -7.04 -0.47
N PHE A 62 3.72 -6.62 0.37
CA PHE A 62 2.37 -6.31 -0.10
C PHE A 62 2.37 -5.17 -1.13
N SER A 63 3.06 -4.07 -0.83
CA SER A 63 3.15 -2.90 -1.71
C SER A 63 3.78 -3.20 -3.07
N SER A 64 4.71 -4.15 -3.15
CA SER A 64 5.33 -4.57 -4.42
C SER A 64 4.44 -5.53 -5.22
N ALA A 65 3.46 -6.17 -4.58
CA ALA A 65 2.58 -7.15 -5.22
C ALA A 65 1.21 -6.59 -5.61
N PHE A 66 0.74 -5.54 -4.93
CA PHE A 66 -0.64 -5.08 -5.10
C PHE A 66 -0.82 -4.26 -6.39
N PRO A 67 -1.76 -4.65 -7.29
CA PRO A 67 -1.90 -4.06 -8.63
C PRO A 67 -2.69 -2.74 -8.65
N VAL A 68 -3.04 -2.20 -7.49
CA VAL A 68 -3.83 -0.97 -7.37
C VAL A 68 -3.08 0.07 -6.53
N ALA A 69 -3.19 1.34 -6.93
CA ALA A 69 -2.60 2.50 -6.24
C ALA A 69 -3.34 2.79 -4.92
N PHE A 70 -3.24 1.86 -3.98
CA PHE A 70 -4.06 1.81 -2.78
C PHE A 70 -3.85 2.99 -1.82
N LEU A 71 -2.72 3.68 -1.90
CA LEU A 71 -2.43 4.89 -1.11
C LEU A 71 -2.97 6.17 -1.76
N GLU A 72 -3.36 6.10 -3.03
CA GLU A 72 -3.79 7.24 -3.86
C GLU A 72 -5.17 6.95 -4.45
N HIS A 73 -6.15 6.88 -3.54
CA HIS A 73 -7.54 6.49 -3.82
C HIS A 73 -8.21 7.25 -4.99
N GLU A 74 -7.77 8.47 -5.26
CA GLU A 74 -8.27 9.31 -6.35
C GLU A 74 -8.04 8.68 -7.73
N TYR A 75 -7.01 7.84 -7.88
CA TYR A 75 -6.68 7.15 -9.13
C TYR A 75 -7.31 5.75 -9.24
N ASN A 76 -8.00 5.26 -8.21
CA ASN A 76 -8.62 3.94 -8.23
C ASN A 76 -9.71 3.80 -9.30
N THR A 77 -10.41 4.90 -9.64
CA THR A 77 -11.45 4.91 -10.68
C THR A 77 -10.88 4.85 -12.09
N ILE A 78 -9.62 5.22 -12.26
CA ILE A 78 -8.90 5.23 -13.54
C ILE A 78 -8.21 3.86 -13.76
N ASN A 79 -7.87 3.16 -12.69
CA ASN A 79 -7.25 1.85 -12.75
C ASN A 79 -8.28 0.76 -13.11
N LYS A 80 -8.15 0.19 -14.31
CA LYS A 80 -9.05 -0.86 -14.84
C LYS A 80 -9.03 -2.15 -14.01
N ASP A 81 -7.96 -2.39 -13.27
CA ASP A 81 -7.79 -3.58 -12.42
C ASP A 81 -8.44 -3.37 -11.03
N CYS A 82 -8.96 -2.18 -10.73
CA CYS A 82 -9.61 -1.90 -9.46
C CYS A 82 -11.11 -2.23 -9.49
N ILE A 83 -11.64 -2.93 -8.47
CA ILE A 83 -13.10 -3.15 -8.35
C ILE A 83 -13.88 -1.83 -8.40
N PHE A 84 -13.34 -0.77 -7.82
CA PHE A 84 -14.03 0.53 -7.76
C PHE A 84 -14.19 1.20 -9.13
N ALA A 85 -13.54 0.69 -10.18
CA ALA A 85 -13.78 1.13 -11.55
C ALA A 85 -15.05 0.49 -12.17
N ASP A 86 -15.52 -0.65 -11.64
CA ASP A 86 -16.68 -1.38 -12.16
C ASP A 86 -17.89 -1.27 -11.22
N ASN A 87 -18.77 -0.32 -11.53
CA ASN A 87 -20.02 -0.09 -10.80
C ASN A 87 -20.93 -1.32 -10.71
N GLU A 88 -20.86 -2.25 -11.67
CA GLU A 88 -21.68 -3.47 -11.64
C GLU A 88 -21.19 -4.45 -10.57
N GLN A 89 -19.86 -4.57 -10.42
CA GLN A 89 -19.25 -5.40 -9.36
C GLN A 89 -19.46 -4.79 -7.98
N ILE A 90 -19.34 -3.47 -7.84
CA ILE A 90 -19.65 -2.75 -6.60
C ILE A 90 -21.09 -3.04 -6.16
N ALA A 91 -22.05 -2.94 -7.08
CA ALA A 91 -23.47 -3.21 -6.80
C ALA A 91 -23.73 -4.67 -6.44
N LYS A 92 -23.07 -5.63 -7.11
CA LYS A 92 -23.17 -7.06 -6.79
C LYS A 92 -22.65 -7.41 -5.40
N LEU A 93 -21.56 -6.76 -4.97
CA LEU A 93 -20.92 -6.98 -3.68
C LEU A 93 -21.49 -6.09 -2.56
N GLY A 94 -22.41 -5.17 -2.87
CA GLY A 94 -23.01 -4.25 -1.90
C GLY A 94 -22.00 -3.29 -1.28
N LEU A 95 -20.94 -2.94 -2.03
CA LEU A 95 -19.87 -2.08 -1.55
C LEU A 95 -20.21 -0.60 -1.76
N PRO A 96 -19.61 0.31 -0.98
CA PRO A 96 -19.67 1.74 -1.25
C PRO A 96 -18.90 2.11 -2.53
N SER A 97 -19.10 3.34 -2.99
CA SER A 97 -18.56 3.83 -4.27
C SER A 97 -17.04 4.04 -4.26
N SER A 98 -16.40 4.04 -3.08
CA SER A 98 -14.97 4.26 -2.91
C SER A 98 -14.38 3.43 -1.77
N ALA A 99 -13.12 3.05 -1.90
CA ALA A 99 -12.37 2.35 -0.84
C ALA A 99 -12.27 3.21 0.43
N GLN A 100 -12.22 4.54 0.30
CA GLN A 100 -12.12 5.46 1.43
C GLN A 100 -13.40 5.47 2.30
N GLU A 101 -14.55 5.14 1.72
CA GLU A 101 -15.80 4.97 2.49
C GLU A 101 -15.79 3.65 3.30
N ILE A 102 -15.06 2.64 2.83
CA ILE A 102 -14.92 1.35 3.54
C ILE A 102 -13.84 1.46 4.63
N TRP A 103 -12.74 2.14 4.34
CA TRP A 103 -11.58 2.29 5.22
C TRP A 103 -11.19 3.76 5.39
N PRO A 104 -11.98 4.53 6.16
CA PRO A 104 -11.78 5.97 6.31
C PRO A 104 -10.47 6.31 7.04
N ASP A 105 -9.97 5.39 7.86
CA ASP A 105 -8.73 5.57 8.63
C ASP A 105 -7.47 5.19 7.83
N MET A 106 -7.61 4.68 6.60
CA MET A 106 -6.46 4.33 5.77
C MET A 106 -5.67 5.61 5.43
N PRO A 107 -4.37 5.66 5.72
CA PRO A 107 -3.56 6.83 5.42
C PRO A 107 -3.39 7.01 3.90
N THR A 108 -3.33 8.27 3.46
CA THR A 108 -2.98 8.58 2.07
C THR A 108 -1.47 8.62 1.87
N PHE A 109 -1.03 8.47 0.63
CA PHE A 109 0.39 8.61 0.27
C PHE A 109 1.00 9.91 0.81
N GLN A 110 0.31 11.04 0.60
CA GLN A 110 0.78 12.34 1.06
C GLN A 110 0.94 12.41 2.58
N GLN A 111 -0.04 11.88 3.34
CA GLN A 111 0.02 11.86 4.80
C GLN A 111 1.22 11.04 5.33
N LEU A 112 1.58 9.95 4.65
CA LEU A 112 2.72 9.13 5.03
C LEU A 112 4.07 9.81 4.71
N VAL A 113 4.17 10.47 3.55
CA VAL A 113 5.35 11.26 3.18
C VAL A 113 5.54 12.45 4.12
N ASP A 114 4.47 13.12 4.50
CA ASP A 114 4.51 14.23 5.46
C ASP A 114 5.01 13.75 6.83
N GLN A 115 4.59 12.57 7.29
CA GLN A 115 5.10 11.98 8.54
C GLN A 115 6.60 11.68 8.49
N ILE A 116 7.11 11.12 7.39
CA ILE A 116 8.56 10.90 7.21
C ILE A 116 9.30 12.24 7.21
N THR A 117 8.76 13.23 6.50
CA THR A 117 9.37 14.56 6.38
C THR A 117 9.40 15.28 7.73
N GLN A 118 8.33 15.17 8.52
CA GLN A 118 8.29 15.73 9.87
C GLN A 118 9.34 15.07 10.77
N LEU A 119 9.48 13.74 10.74
CA LEU A 119 10.50 13.02 11.49
C LEU A 119 11.93 13.38 11.05
N ALA A 120 12.15 13.57 9.75
CA ALA A 120 13.46 13.95 9.22
C ALA A 120 13.87 15.37 9.62
N ASN A 121 12.91 16.27 9.83
CA ASN A 121 13.15 17.65 10.22
C ASN A 121 13.10 17.88 11.74
N SER A 122 12.63 16.91 12.52
CA SER A 122 12.67 16.99 13.98
C SER A 122 14.07 16.68 14.50
N GLU A 123 14.47 17.35 15.59
CA GLU A 123 15.68 17.01 16.34
C GLU A 123 15.52 15.74 17.22
N SER A 124 14.37 15.07 17.13
CA SER A 124 14.10 13.84 17.86
C SER A 124 14.90 12.67 17.31
N ALA A 125 15.27 11.76 18.21
CA ALA A 125 15.85 10.50 17.80
C ALA A 125 14.82 9.66 17.04
N TYR A 126 15.25 8.93 16.01
CA TYR A 126 14.41 7.99 15.25
C TYR A 126 13.72 6.94 16.16
N GLU A 127 14.28 6.70 17.34
CA GLU A 127 13.73 5.85 18.40
C GLU A 127 12.35 6.32 18.90
N GLU A 128 12.01 7.60 18.76
CA GLU A 128 10.73 8.16 19.19
C GLU A 128 9.56 7.79 18.24
N ALA A 129 9.86 7.38 17.00
CA ALA A 129 8.87 7.00 16.01
C ALA A 129 9.29 5.76 15.19
N PRO A 130 9.42 4.58 15.82
CA PRO A 130 9.98 3.42 15.12
C PRO A 130 9.05 2.88 14.03
N HIS A 131 7.73 3.12 14.13
CA HIS A 131 6.77 2.78 13.06
C HIS A 131 7.03 3.52 11.74
N ILE A 132 7.60 4.72 11.78
CA ILE A 132 7.95 5.44 10.55
C ILE A 132 9.10 4.71 9.85
N ILE A 133 10.15 4.36 10.58
CA ILE A 133 11.36 3.76 10.02
C ILE A 133 11.17 2.28 9.67
N GLU A 134 10.51 1.53 10.54
CA GLU A 134 10.41 0.07 10.42
C GLU A 134 9.19 -0.38 9.62
N VAL A 135 8.17 0.47 9.43
CA VAL A 135 6.93 0.11 8.74
C VAL A 135 6.65 1.01 7.55
N ILE A 136 6.51 2.31 7.77
CA ILE A 136 6.07 3.24 6.71
C ILE A 136 7.13 3.38 5.63
N LEU A 137 8.38 3.58 6.02
CA LEU A 137 9.50 3.78 5.09
C LEU A 137 9.71 2.59 4.15
N PRO A 138 9.89 1.33 4.63
CA PRO A 138 10.06 0.19 3.72
C PRO A 138 8.82 -0.04 2.84
N MET A 139 7.62 0.13 3.39
CA MET A 139 6.38 0.03 2.62
C MET A 139 6.31 1.05 1.48
N LEU A 140 6.63 2.31 1.75
CA LEU A 140 6.63 3.37 0.75
C LEU A 140 7.75 3.20 -0.28
N CYS A 141 8.93 2.73 0.12
CA CYS A 141 10.02 2.45 -0.81
C CYS A 141 9.61 1.39 -1.85
N SER A 142 8.96 0.30 -1.41
CA SER A 142 8.43 -0.72 -2.31
C SER A 142 7.27 -0.21 -3.16
N TYR A 143 6.34 0.55 -2.56
CA TYR A 143 5.22 1.16 -3.29
C TYR A 143 5.72 2.08 -4.41
N LEU A 144 6.63 3.01 -4.08
CA LEU A 144 7.19 3.94 -5.05
C LEU A 144 7.93 3.21 -6.16
N SER A 145 8.70 2.17 -5.83
CA SER A 145 9.43 1.41 -6.85
C SER A 145 8.49 0.76 -7.89
N LEU A 146 7.29 0.32 -7.46
CA LEU A 146 6.29 -0.25 -8.36
C LEU A 146 5.52 0.83 -9.16
N TRP A 147 5.09 1.89 -8.47
CA TRP A 147 4.18 2.89 -9.03
C TRP A 147 4.91 4.03 -9.74
N TRP A 148 6.22 4.19 -9.54
CA TRP A 148 7.02 5.19 -10.26
C TRP A 148 6.89 5.05 -11.78
N ASP A 149 6.88 3.82 -12.28
CA ASP A 149 6.75 3.54 -13.71
C ASP A 149 5.36 3.77 -14.30
N HIS A 150 4.34 3.76 -13.44
CA HIS A 150 2.93 3.92 -13.78
C HIS A 150 2.42 5.33 -13.46
N GLY A 151 3.21 6.14 -12.76
CA GLY A 151 2.86 7.49 -12.35
C GLY A 151 2.88 8.49 -13.51
N PRO A 152 2.10 9.58 -13.40
CA PRO A 152 2.03 10.63 -14.43
C PRO A 152 3.40 11.25 -14.73
N SER A 153 4.28 11.35 -13.73
CA SER A 153 5.63 11.90 -13.86
C SER A 153 6.53 11.11 -14.84
N ASN A 154 6.41 9.78 -14.88
CA ASN A 154 7.21 8.95 -15.79
C ASN A 154 6.50 8.72 -17.13
N MET A 155 5.16 8.62 -17.14
CA MET A 155 4.41 8.54 -18.40
C MET A 155 4.55 9.81 -19.25
N ALA A 156 4.59 11.00 -18.63
CA ALA A 156 4.88 12.25 -19.33
C ALA A 156 6.29 12.26 -19.96
N ASN A 157 7.26 11.58 -19.34
CA ASN A 157 8.63 11.49 -19.85
C ASN A 157 8.77 10.48 -21.00
N LYS A 158 8.01 9.38 -20.96
CA LYS A 158 7.91 8.41 -22.07
C LYS A 158 7.21 8.99 -23.30
N GLY A 159 6.25 9.90 -23.11
CA GLY A 159 5.58 10.61 -24.21
C GLY A 159 6.47 11.61 -24.98
N VAL A 160 7.63 11.98 -24.44
CA VAL A 160 8.60 12.89 -25.10
C VAL A 160 9.72 12.11 -25.81
N ALA A 161 9.83 10.80 -25.58
CA ALA A 161 10.84 9.94 -26.20
C ALA A 161 10.37 9.23 -27.49
N GLU A 162 9.11 9.43 -27.90
CA GLU A 162 8.52 8.85 -29.11
C GLU A 162 8.13 9.88 -30.20
N GLU A 163 8.73 11.09 -30.18
CA GLU A 163 8.71 12.05 -31.30
C GLU A 163 10.11 12.22 -31.93
#